data_AF-B5JM45-F1
#
_entry.id   AF-B5JM45-F1
#
_cell.length_a   1.000
_cell.length_b   1.000
_cell.length_c   1.000
_cell.angle_alpha   90.00
_cell.angle_beta   90.00
_cell.angle_gamma   90.00
#
_symmetry.space_group_name_H-M   'P 1'
#
loop_
_entity.id
_entity.type
_entity.pdbx_description
1 polymer ?
#
loop_
_entity_poly.entity_id
_entity_poly.type
_entity_poly.pdbx_seq_one_letter_code
_entity_poly.pdbx_strand_id
1 'polypeptide(L)'
;MVTPYKSSVPRSRSISTTLAVLGVLASLAALLFIKYYARDIAASYAEDSLNEYNAFKDQIERSSPPILLEGLPHPASEADLYLVESLRPDISSFRGHYESDALNLYTTPLPLGDLEAMQLTNIITNSHSIALNASAKACGPFHADYALRFDQFEARPIHVFICFSCSEVQFTGSLPTLSCELSENATTELKAILTSKVQNRPNPAHKSFFEQAVEMNERSPQY
;
A
#
# COMPACT_ATOMS: atom_id res chain seq x y z
N MET A 1 32.52 42.16 -77.05
CA MET A 1 31.28 41.85 -76.31
C MET A 1 31.47 40.50 -75.65
N VAL A 2 31.63 40.47 -74.33
CA VAL A 2 31.85 39.25 -73.54
C VAL A 2 30.51 38.91 -72.88
N THR A 3 29.93 37.75 -73.21
CA THR A 3 28.70 37.27 -72.59
C THR A 3 29.04 36.61 -71.24
N PRO A 4 28.32 36.93 -70.15
CA PRO A 4 28.60 36.33 -68.85
C PRO A 4 28.16 34.87 -68.83
N TYR A 5 29.08 33.98 -68.45
CA TYR A 5 28.84 32.56 -68.20
C TYR A 5 27.96 32.41 -66.95
N LYS A 6 26.68 32.06 -67.13
CA LYS A 6 25.77 31.70 -66.03
C LYS A 6 26.17 30.34 -65.48
N SER A 7 26.88 30.31 -64.35
CA SER A 7 27.10 29.09 -63.58
C SER A 7 25.77 28.61 -62.98
N SER A 8 25.17 27.59 -63.55
CA SER A 8 24.02 26.90 -62.95
C SER A 8 24.52 26.00 -61.81
N VAL A 9 24.51 26.52 -60.58
CA VAL A 9 24.76 25.71 -59.38
C VAL A 9 23.61 24.70 -59.24
N PRO A 10 23.87 23.38 -59.27
CA PRO A 10 22.82 22.39 -59.08
C PRO A 10 22.23 22.53 -57.67
N ARG A 11 20.91 22.73 -57.58
CA ARG A 11 20.19 22.79 -56.30
C ARG A 11 20.22 21.41 -55.64
N SER A 12 21.10 21.22 -54.66
CA SER A 12 21.26 19.99 -53.84
C SER A 12 20.13 19.79 -52.81
N ARG A 13 18.85 19.93 -53.22
CA ARG A 13 17.72 20.03 -52.28
C ARG A 13 16.94 18.73 -51.99
N SER A 14 17.36 17.54 -52.44
CA SER A 14 16.50 16.33 -52.30
C SER A 14 16.93 15.30 -51.25
N ILE A 15 18.17 15.27 -50.77
CA ILE A 15 18.63 14.21 -49.84
C ILE A 15 18.16 14.47 -48.39
N SER A 16 17.98 15.74 -48.02
CA SER A 16 17.62 16.12 -46.64
C SER A 16 16.21 15.70 -46.22
N THR A 17 15.27 15.60 -47.15
CA THR A 17 13.86 15.30 -46.82
C THR A 17 13.65 13.80 -46.56
N THR A 18 14.28 12.93 -47.33
CA THR A 18 14.17 11.47 -47.15
C THR A 18 14.76 11.03 -45.81
N LEU A 19 15.92 11.56 -45.41
CA LEU A 19 16.52 11.25 -44.11
C LEU A 19 15.66 11.74 -42.94
N ALA A 20 15.03 12.92 -43.07
CA ALA A 20 14.12 13.43 -42.05
C ALA A 20 12.88 12.53 -41.89
N VAL A 21 12.27 12.08 -42.99
CA VAL A 21 11.11 11.17 -42.96
C VAL A 21 11.48 9.82 -42.33
N LEU A 22 12.62 9.23 -42.70
CA LEU A 22 13.08 7.97 -42.10
C LEU A 22 13.35 8.11 -40.60
N GLY A 23 13.93 9.24 -40.17
CA GLY A 23 14.13 9.54 -38.75
C GLY A 23 12.82 9.62 -37.97
N VAL A 24 11.79 10.27 -38.54
CA VAL A 24 10.45 10.35 -37.94
C VAL A 24 9.79 8.96 -37.87
N LEU A 25 9.84 8.18 -38.95
CA LEU A 25 9.27 6.84 -38.99
C LEU A 25 9.96 5.89 -37.99
N ALA A 26 11.29 5.93 -37.89
CA ALA A 26 12.04 5.15 -36.91
C ALA A 26 11.68 5.55 -35.47
N SER A 27 11.52 6.85 -35.20
CA SER A 27 11.10 7.34 -33.89
C SER A 27 9.68 6.89 -33.53
N LEU A 28 8.76 6.93 -34.49
CA LEU A 28 7.40 6.42 -34.31
C LEU A 28 7.38 4.91 -34.06
N ALA A 29 8.15 4.13 -34.83
CA ALA A 29 8.27 2.69 -34.63
C ALA A 29 8.84 2.36 -33.24
N ALA A 30 9.87 3.09 -32.79
CA ALA A 30 10.44 2.92 -31.46
C ALA A 30 9.42 3.25 -30.35
N LEU A 31 8.64 4.34 -30.49
CA LEU A 31 7.59 4.68 -29.54
C LEU A 31 6.48 3.63 -29.48
N LEU A 32 6.07 3.07 -30.63
CA LEU A 32 5.09 1.98 -30.67
C LEU A 32 5.64 0.71 -30.02
N PHE A 33 6.91 0.37 -30.28
CA PHE A 33 7.57 -0.77 -29.64
C PHE A 33 7.64 -0.60 -28.12
N ILE A 34 8.04 0.59 -27.64
CA ILE A 34 8.06 0.90 -26.19
C ILE A 34 6.67 0.78 -25.58
N LYS A 35 5.63 1.31 -26.24
CA LYS A 35 4.24 1.21 -25.76
C LYS A 35 3.75 -0.24 -25.71
N TYR A 36 4.07 -1.03 -26.73
CA TYR A 36 3.71 -2.45 -26.79
C TYR A 36 4.40 -3.23 -25.66
N TYR A 37 5.70 -3.05 -25.50
CA TYR A 37 6.48 -3.74 -24.47
C TYR A 37 6.03 -3.33 -23.04
N ALA A 38 5.75 -2.04 -22.82
CA ALA A 38 5.21 -1.57 -21.54
C ALA A 38 3.84 -2.18 -21.22
N ARG A 39 2.99 -2.41 -22.23
CA ARG A 39 1.69 -3.08 -22.06
C ARG A 39 1.84 -4.54 -21.68
N ASP A 40 2.71 -5.29 -22.36
CA ASP A 40 2.94 -6.71 -22.05
C ASP A 40 3.52 -6.87 -20.64
N ILE A 41 4.45 -6.00 -20.23
CA ILE A 41 4.97 -5.95 -18.87
C ILE A 41 3.84 -5.68 -17.87
N ALA A 42 3.02 -4.65 -18.09
CA ALA A 42 1.93 -4.30 -17.19
C ALA A 42 0.88 -5.42 -17.09
N ALA A 43 0.61 -6.15 -18.18
CA ALA A 43 -0.29 -7.30 -18.18
C ALA A 43 0.28 -8.46 -17.35
N SER A 44 1.57 -8.75 -17.48
CA SER A 44 2.25 -9.78 -16.67
C SER A 44 2.17 -9.46 -15.18
N TYR A 45 2.50 -8.22 -14.78
CA TYR A 45 2.40 -7.80 -13.39
C TYR A 45 0.97 -7.90 -12.85
N ALA A 46 -0.03 -7.53 -13.65
CA ALA A 46 -1.43 -7.64 -13.23
C ALA A 46 -1.87 -9.10 -13.04
N GLU A 47 -1.41 -10.01 -13.90
CA GLU A 47 -1.67 -11.45 -13.77
C GLU A 47 -0.99 -12.04 -12.54
N ASP A 48 0.28 -11.70 -12.29
CA ASP A 48 1.02 -12.15 -11.11
C ASP A 48 0.36 -11.66 -9.81
N SER A 49 0.03 -10.37 -9.70
CA SER A 49 -0.68 -9.82 -8.54
C SER A 49 -2.04 -10.46 -8.32
N LEU A 50 -2.76 -10.82 -9.40
CA LEU A 50 -4.06 -11.50 -9.29
C LEU A 50 -3.89 -12.93 -8.77
N ASN A 51 -2.87 -13.64 -9.24
CA ASN A 51 -2.54 -14.98 -8.77
C ASN A 51 -2.12 -14.96 -7.29
N GLU A 52 -1.29 -14.00 -6.89
CA GLU A 52 -0.90 -13.81 -5.49
C GLU A 52 -2.10 -13.49 -4.60
N TYR A 53 -2.98 -12.58 -5.04
CA TYR A 53 -4.21 -12.24 -4.33
C TYR A 53 -5.11 -13.47 -4.14
N ASN A 54 -5.33 -14.24 -5.20
CA ASN A 54 -6.13 -15.46 -5.13
C ASN A 54 -5.50 -16.50 -4.19
N ALA A 55 -4.18 -16.61 -4.16
CA ALA A 55 -3.48 -17.49 -3.23
C ALA A 55 -3.66 -17.05 -1.76
N PHE A 56 -3.60 -15.75 -1.46
CA PHE A 56 -3.91 -15.23 -0.12
C PHE A 56 -5.38 -15.47 0.24
N LYS A 57 -6.30 -15.19 -0.69
CA LYS A 57 -7.73 -15.43 -0.52
C LYS A 57 -8.01 -16.89 -0.14
N ASP A 58 -7.49 -17.84 -0.91
CA ASP A 58 -7.69 -19.27 -0.65
C ASP A 58 -7.11 -19.69 0.71
N GLN A 59 -6.03 -19.05 1.14
CA GLN A 59 -5.44 -19.31 2.44
C GLN A 59 -6.26 -18.71 3.60
N ILE A 60 -6.87 -17.53 3.40
CA ILE A 60 -7.77 -16.90 4.36
C ILE A 60 -9.06 -17.70 4.51
N GLU A 61 -9.67 -18.16 3.40
CA GLU A 61 -10.92 -18.93 3.44
C GLU A 61 -10.78 -20.29 4.17
N ARG A 62 -9.54 -20.79 4.33
CA ARG A 62 -9.23 -22.03 5.07
C ARG A 62 -8.71 -21.80 6.50
N SER A 63 -8.60 -20.55 6.93
CA SER A 63 -8.03 -20.17 8.21
C SER A 63 -9.09 -20.05 9.31
N SER A 64 -8.65 -19.78 10.54
CA SER A 64 -9.56 -19.41 11.64
C SER A 64 -10.30 -18.10 11.34
N PRO A 65 -11.37 -17.78 12.08
CA PRO A 65 -11.91 -16.41 12.11
C PRO A 65 -10.80 -15.38 12.40
N PRO A 66 -10.88 -14.17 11.83
CA PRO A 66 -9.87 -13.15 12.02
C PRO A 66 -9.79 -12.67 13.47
N ILE A 67 -8.58 -12.38 13.91
CA ILE A 67 -8.27 -11.64 15.11
C ILE A 67 -8.00 -10.18 14.69
N LEU A 68 -8.74 -9.24 15.24
CA LEU A 68 -8.58 -7.82 14.95
C LEU A 68 -7.52 -7.21 15.87
N LEU A 69 -6.52 -6.57 15.28
CA LEU A 69 -5.46 -5.82 15.95
C LEU A 69 -5.57 -4.34 15.59
N GLU A 70 -5.30 -3.47 16.56
CA GLU A 70 -5.33 -2.02 16.39
C GLU A 70 -3.91 -1.49 16.07
N GLY A 71 -3.82 -0.55 15.15
CA GLY A 71 -2.58 0.17 14.83
C GLY A 71 -2.28 1.29 15.81
N LEU A 72 -1.01 1.69 15.87
CA LEU A 72 -0.59 2.84 16.67
C LEU A 72 -1.15 4.17 16.13
N PRO A 73 -1.10 5.25 16.94
CA PRO A 73 -1.37 6.60 16.45
C PRO A 73 -0.59 6.95 15.19
N HIS A 74 -1.13 7.80 14.32
CA HIS A 74 -0.48 8.07 13.05
C HIS A 74 0.76 8.96 13.27
N PRO A 75 1.97 8.55 12.83
CA PRO A 75 3.23 9.22 13.21
C PRO A 75 3.34 10.65 12.66
N ALA A 76 2.67 10.96 11.54
CA ALA A 76 2.74 12.30 10.95
C ALA A 76 1.77 13.31 11.57
N SER A 77 0.63 12.86 12.10
CA SER A 77 -0.42 13.74 12.65
C SER A 77 -0.46 13.72 14.18
N GLU A 78 0.08 12.67 14.80
CA GLU A 78 0.02 12.41 16.24
C GLU A 78 1.38 11.92 16.75
N ALA A 79 2.45 12.58 16.31
CA ALA A 79 3.84 12.21 16.56
C ALA A 79 4.16 12.00 18.05
N ASP A 80 3.70 12.90 18.92
CA ASP A 80 3.95 12.81 20.37
C ASP A 80 3.31 11.56 20.99
N LEU A 81 2.08 11.24 20.59
CA LEU A 81 1.38 10.03 21.02
C LEU A 81 2.05 8.78 20.45
N TYR A 82 2.42 8.79 19.17
CA TYR A 82 3.13 7.67 18.56
C TYR A 82 4.43 7.34 19.29
N LEU A 83 5.24 8.35 19.64
CA LEU A 83 6.51 8.15 20.33
C LEU A 83 6.30 7.42 21.67
N VAL A 84 5.31 7.84 22.48
CA VAL A 84 5.00 7.20 23.76
C VAL A 84 4.45 5.79 23.56
N GLU A 85 3.45 5.64 22.69
CA GLU A 85 2.79 4.36 22.46
C GLU A 85 3.76 3.32 21.86
N SER A 86 4.71 3.74 21.03
CA SER A 86 5.74 2.86 20.43
C SER A 86 6.69 2.20 21.43
N LEU A 87 6.76 2.75 22.66
CA LEU A 87 7.59 2.22 23.74
C LEU A 87 6.82 1.26 24.65
N ARG A 88 5.52 1.05 24.42
CA ARG A 88 4.72 0.15 25.26
C ARG A 88 5.18 -1.31 25.07
N PRO A 89 5.18 -2.11 26.14
CA PRO A 89 5.62 -3.52 26.08
C PRO A 89 4.66 -4.42 25.32
N ASP A 90 3.41 -3.98 25.09
CA ASP A 90 2.38 -4.72 24.36
C ASP A 90 2.34 -4.36 22.86
N ILE A 91 3.39 -3.76 22.31
CA ILE A 91 3.53 -3.49 20.87
C ILE A 91 4.37 -4.56 20.20
N SER A 92 3.92 -5.01 19.03
CA SER A 92 4.71 -5.85 18.12
C SER A 92 4.96 -5.11 16.81
N SER A 93 6.18 -5.24 16.29
CA SER A 93 6.54 -4.77 14.96
C SER A 93 6.42 -5.91 13.95
N PHE A 94 5.70 -5.65 12.86
CA PHE A 94 5.56 -6.56 11.74
C PHE A 94 6.32 -5.99 10.54
N ARG A 95 6.89 -6.87 9.71
CA ARG A 95 7.55 -6.46 8.48
C ARG A 95 6.49 -6.13 7.43
N GLY A 96 6.51 -4.90 6.92
CA GLY A 96 5.70 -4.46 5.78
C GLY A 96 6.32 -4.86 4.44
N HIS A 97 5.86 -4.20 3.38
CA HIS A 97 6.34 -4.43 2.02
C HIS A 97 7.83 -4.10 1.85
N TYR A 98 8.30 -2.96 2.40
CA TYR A 98 9.72 -2.61 2.40
C TYR A 98 10.39 -3.00 3.72
N GLU A 99 11.70 -3.28 3.68
CA GLU A 99 12.46 -3.65 4.90
C GLU A 99 12.45 -2.56 5.97
N SER A 100 12.31 -1.30 5.55
CA SER A 100 12.20 -0.13 6.41
C SER A 100 10.81 0.02 7.04
N ASP A 101 9.80 -0.68 6.53
CA ASP A 101 8.42 -0.50 6.94
C ASP A 101 8.13 -1.40 8.13
N ALA A 102 8.39 -0.88 9.33
CA ALA A 102 7.92 -1.49 10.56
C ALA A 102 6.46 -1.09 10.80
N LEU A 103 5.56 -2.08 10.75
CA LEU A 103 4.15 -1.89 11.07
C LEU A 103 3.93 -2.23 12.54
N ASN A 104 3.76 -1.20 13.36
CA ASN A 104 3.57 -1.35 14.79
C ASN A 104 2.08 -1.48 15.11
N LEU A 105 1.72 -2.54 15.84
CA LEU A 105 0.35 -2.80 16.28
C LEU A 105 0.34 -3.12 17.77
N TYR A 106 -0.78 -2.81 18.43
CA TYR A 106 -1.07 -3.36 19.75
C TYR A 106 -1.29 -4.87 19.64
N THR A 107 -0.68 -5.64 20.53
CA THR A 107 -0.80 -7.11 20.56
C THR A 107 -2.11 -7.57 21.19
N THR A 108 -2.76 -6.72 21.99
CA THR A 108 -4.06 -6.98 22.61
C THR A 108 -5.17 -6.98 21.55
N PRO A 109 -5.84 -8.13 21.31
CA PRO A 109 -6.92 -8.20 20.33
C PRO A 109 -8.12 -7.34 20.69
N LEU A 110 -8.74 -6.75 19.66
CA LEU A 110 -10.02 -6.08 19.79
C LEU A 110 -11.18 -7.09 19.73
N PRO A 111 -12.27 -6.87 20.49
CA PRO A 111 -13.42 -7.76 20.48
C PRO A 111 -14.14 -7.71 19.11
N LEU A 112 -14.29 -8.89 18.52
CA LEU A 112 -14.93 -9.07 17.22
C LEU A 112 -16.02 -10.13 17.32
N GLY A 113 -17.26 -9.76 16.99
CA GLY A 113 -18.37 -10.72 16.94
C GLY A 113 -18.33 -11.58 15.67
N ASP A 114 -18.97 -12.74 15.68
CA ASP A 114 -18.95 -13.69 14.55
C ASP A 114 -19.45 -13.06 13.23
N LEU A 115 -20.49 -12.23 13.29
CA LEU A 115 -21.02 -11.54 12.11
C LEU A 115 -20.01 -10.53 11.56
N GLU A 116 -19.37 -9.75 12.43
CA GLU A 116 -18.37 -8.76 12.02
C GLU A 116 -17.14 -9.46 11.43
N ALA A 117 -16.70 -10.55 12.05
CA ALA A 117 -15.60 -11.38 11.56
C ALA A 117 -15.88 -11.93 10.15
N MET A 118 -17.10 -12.42 9.92
CA MET A 118 -17.55 -12.87 8.61
C MET A 118 -17.60 -11.72 7.59
N GLN A 119 -18.13 -10.56 7.98
CA GLN A 119 -18.20 -9.38 7.10
C GLN A 119 -16.81 -8.89 6.71
N LEU A 120 -15.90 -8.74 7.66
CA LEU A 120 -14.52 -8.33 7.40
C LEU A 120 -13.83 -9.31 6.46
N THR A 121 -13.95 -10.61 6.73
CA THR A 121 -13.40 -11.67 5.87
C THR A 121 -13.96 -11.55 4.46
N ASN A 122 -15.28 -11.44 4.30
CA ASN A 122 -15.93 -11.30 2.99
C ASN A 122 -15.47 -10.06 2.23
N ILE A 123 -15.27 -8.92 2.92
CA ILE A 123 -14.80 -7.71 2.27
C ILE A 123 -13.39 -7.92 1.73
N ILE A 124 -12.46 -8.47 2.52
CA ILE A 124 -11.06 -8.61 2.12
C ILE A 124 -10.81 -9.73 1.10
N THR A 125 -11.70 -10.73 1.00
CA THR A 125 -11.60 -11.83 0.03
C THR A 125 -12.42 -11.59 -1.24
N ASN A 126 -13.25 -10.54 -1.28
CA ASN A 126 -14.00 -10.18 -2.47
C ASN A 126 -13.10 -9.45 -3.47
N SER A 127 -12.94 -10.02 -4.66
CA SER A 127 -12.13 -9.43 -5.74
C SER A 127 -12.60 -8.05 -6.20
N HIS A 128 -13.87 -7.67 -5.98
CA HIS A 128 -14.37 -6.32 -6.25
C HIS A 128 -14.00 -5.30 -5.17
N SER A 129 -13.55 -5.75 -4.00
CA SER A 129 -13.04 -4.89 -2.94
C SER A 129 -11.60 -4.48 -3.18
N ILE A 130 -10.87 -5.16 -4.06
CA ILE A 130 -9.42 -5.03 -4.22
C ILE A 130 -9.08 -4.55 -5.63
N ALA A 131 -8.34 -3.46 -5.72
CA ALA A 131 -7.69 -2.97 -6.93
C ALA A 131 -6.20 -3.30 -6.86
N LEU A 132 -5.76 -4.23 -7.71
CA LEU A 132 -4.38 -4.73 -7.74
C LEU A 132 -3.39 -3.75 -8.38
N ASN A 133 -3.90 -2.75 -9.09
CA ASN A 133 -3.09 -1.69 -9.68
C ASN A 133 -2.98 -0.54 -8.69
N ALA A 134 -2.05 -0.66 -7.73
CA ALA A 134 -1.73 0.45 -6.84
C ALA A 134 -1.17 1.61 -7.67
N SER A 135 -1.93 2.70 -7.71
CA SER A 135 -1.44 3.97 -8.21
C SER A 135 -0.34 4.48 -7.27
N ALA A 136 0.68 5.15 -7.82
CA ALA A 136 1.69 5.79 -6.98
C ALA A 136 1.01 6.80 -6.05
N LYS A 137 0.95 6.49 -4.75
CA LYS A 137 0.28 7.35 -3.77
C LYS A 137 1.23 8.40 -3.22
N ALA A 138 0.69 9.60 -3.03
CA ALA A 138 1.40 10.72 -2.41
C ALA A 138 1.30 10.74 -0.88
N CYS A 139 0.71 9.71 -0.27
CA CYS A 139 0.32 9.70 1.16
C CYS A 139 1.45 9.38 2.14
N GLY A 140 2.71 9.32 1.69
CA GLY A 140 3.85 8.96 2.52
C GLY A 140 3.98 7.45 2.76
N PRO A 141 4.79 7.02 3.74
CA PRO A 141 4.97 5.61 4.08
C PRO A 141 3.66 4.95 4.54
N PHE A 142 3.54 3.65 4.30
CA PHE A 142 2.37 2.89 4.72
C PHE A 142 2.25 2.85 6.26
N HIS A 143 1.06 3.17 6.78
CA HIS A 143 0.74 3.12 8.22
C HIS A 143 -0.55 2.34 8.42
N ALA A 144 -0.45 1.16 9.03
CA ALA A 144 -1.61 0.33 9.31
C ALA A 144 -2.44 0.94 10.45
N ASP A 145 -3.70 1.29 10.17
CA ASP A 145 -4.67 1.68 11.20
C ASP A 145 -5.22 0.45 11.94
N TYR A 146 -5.36 -0.66 11.22
CA TYR A 146 -5.81 -1.95 11.75
C TYR A 146 -5.08 -3.10 11.04
N ALA A 147 -5.09 -4.28 11.66
CA ALA A 147 -4.76 -5.52 10.96
C ALA A 147 -5.72 -6.65 11.32
N LEU A 148 -6.00 -7.50 10.34
CA LEU A 148 -6.68 -8.78 10.55
C LEU A 148 -5.63 -9.88 10.53
N ARG A 149 -5.54 -10.64 11.62
CA ARG A 149 -4.68 -11.82 11.69
C ARG A 149 -5.51 -13.08 11.54
N PHE A 150 -5.11 -13.93 10.61
CA PHE A 150 -5.72 -15.23 10.35
C PHE A 150 -4.73 -16.32 10.73
N ASP A 151 -5.05 -17.09 11.77
CA ASP A 151 -4.18 -18.17 12.23
C ASP A 151 -4.36 -19.39 11.32
N GLN A 152 -3.25 -20.03 10.96
CA GLN A 152 -3.22 -21.19 10.07
C GLN A 152 -2.71 -22.43 10.79
N PHE A 153 -3.20 -23.61 10.41
CA PHE A 153 -2.69 -24.87 10.92
C PHE A 153 -1.29 -25.14 10.34
N GLU A 154 -0.27 -25.23 11.21
CA GLU A 154 1.13 -25.53 10.86
C GLU A 154 1.81 -24.54 9.87
N ALA A 155 1.22 -23.38 9.63
CA ALA A 155 1.77 -22.34 8.75
C ALA A 155 1.87 -20.98 9.47
N ARG A 156 2.60 -20.05 8.87
CA ARG A 156 2.68 -18.68 9.40
C ARG A 156 1.30 -18.01 9.31
N PRO A 157 0.88 -17.24 10.34
CA PRO A 157 -0.36 -16.50 10.29
C PRO A 157 -0.33 -15.47 9.15
N ILE A 158 -1.48 -15.27 8.53
CA ILE A 158 -1.66 -14.22 7.53
C ILE A 158 -2.04 -12.93 8.25
N HIS A 159 -1.40 -11.84 7.88
CA HIS A 159 -1.80 -10.51 8.32
C HIS A 159 -2.29 -9.71 7.13
N VAL A 160 -3.43 -9.06 7.31
CA VAL A 160 -4.01 -8.11 6.35
C VAL A 160 -4.02 -6.75 7.03
N PHE A 161 -3.03 -5.92 6.70
CA PHE A 161 -2.87 -4.57 7.23
C PHE A 161 -3.72 -3.60 6.42
N ILE A 162 -4.44 -2.70 7.08
CA ILE A 162 -5.39 -1.78 6.45
C ILE A 162 -4.99 -0.34 6.81
N CYS A 163 -4.77 0.50 5.80
CA CYS A 163 -4.58 1.94 5.97
C CYS A 163 -5.76 2.70 5.37
N PHE A 164 -6.51 3.41 6.20
CA PHE A 164 -7.69 4.19 5.82
C PHE A 164 -7.37 5.58 5.27
N SER A 165 -6.18 6.11 5.57
CA SER A 165 -5.71 7.40 5.05
C SER A 165 -5.47 7.32 3.55
N CYS A 166 -4.96 6.20 3.06
CA CYS A 166 -4.69 6.00 1.65
C CYS A 166 -5.49 4.87 1.01
N SER A 167 -6.36 4.15 1.74
CA SER A 167 -7.07 2.96 1.23
C SER A 167 -6.13 1.86 0.74
N GLU A 168 -4.90 1.78 1.27
CA GLU A 168 -3.97 0.70 0.94
C GLU A 168 -4.19 -0.49 1.88
N VAL A 169 -4.01 -1.69 1.34
CA VAL A 169 -3.99 -2.94 2.10
C VAL A 169 -2.73 -3.72 1.75
N GLN A 170 -2.10 -4.30 2.77
CA GLN A 170 -0.94 -5.19 2.60
C GLN A 170 -1.25 -6.56 3.18
N PHE A 171 -1.03 -7.60 2.38
CA PHE A 171 -1.11 -9.00 2.79
C PHE A 171 0.30 -9.52 3.08
N THR A 172 0.51 -10.14 4.24
CA THR A 172 1.76 -10.81 4.58
C THR A 172 1.49 -12.19 5.17
N GLY A 173 2.46 -13.11 5.05
CA GLY A 173 2.31 -14.47 5.57
C GLY A 173 3.39 -15.41 5.04
N SER A 174 2.97 -16.55 4.48
CA SER A 174 3.84 -17.53 3.82
C SER A 174 4.21 -17.14 2.38
N LEU A 175 3.41 -16.27 1.76
CA LEU A 175 3.60 -15.76 0.40
C LEU A 175 4.37 -14.43 0.41
N PRO A 176 4.91 -13.98 -0.75
CA PRO A 176 5.41 -12.63 -0.91
C PRO A 176 4.39 -11.58 -0.46
N THR A 177 4.87 -10.44 0.05
CA THR A 177 3.99 -9.37 0.50
C THR A 177 3.29 -8.73 -0.70
N LEU A 178 1.97 -8.79 -0.71
CA LEU A 178 1.14 -8.16 -1.74
C LEU A 178 0.58 -6.85 -1.21
N SER A 179 0.83 -5.76 -1.92
CA SER A 179 0.21 -4.45 -1.66
C SER A 179 -0.84 -4.16 -2.73
N CYS A 180 -2.02 -3.71 -2.31
CA CYS A 180 -3.12 -3.36 -3.19
C CYS A 180 -3.95 -2.22 -2.62
N GLU A 181 -4.92 -1.72 -3.38
CA GLU A 181 -5.84 -0.70 -2.91
C GLU A 181 -7.23 -1.29 -2.64
N LEU A 182 -7.92 -0.75 -1.66
CA LEU A 182 -9.34 -0.98 -1.45
C LEU A 182 -10.15 -0.15 -2.44
N SER A 183 -11.25 -0.73 -2.94
CA SER A 183 -12.28 0.06 -3.61
C SER A 183 -12.91 1.06 -2.62
N GLU A 184 -13.52 2.12 -3.16
CA GLU A 184 -14.19 3.13 -2.33
C GLU A 184 -15.32 2.53 -1.48
N ASN A 185 -16.07 1.58 -2.07
CA ASN A 185 -17.13 0.86 -1.36
C ASN A 185 -16.55 0.02 -0.21
N ALA A 186 -15.51 -0.78 -0.48
CA ALA A 186 -14.88 -1.61 0.54
C ALA A 186 -14.24 -0.75 1.66
N THR A 187 -13.61 0.37 1.30
CA THR A 187 -13.09 1.34 2.28
C THR A 187 -14.20 1.85 3.20
N THR A 188 -15.36 2.20 2.63
CA THR A 188 -16.51 2.71 3.38
C THR A 188 -17.09 1.65 4.32
N GLU A 189 -17.27 0.43 3.82
CA GLU A 189 -17.77 -0.70 4.62
C GLU A 189 -16.82 -1.06 5.77
N LEU A 190 -15.50 -1.13 5.50
CA LEU A 190 -14.50 -1.38 6.54
C LEU A 190 -14.48 -0.27 7.59
N LYS A 191 -14.54 1.00 7.17
CA LYS A 191 -14.61 2.13 8.11
C LYS A 191 -15.83 2.05 9.01
N ALA A 192 -16.99 1.67 8.47
CA ALA A 192 -18.22 1.54 9.24
C ALA A 192 -18.11 0.48 10.35
N ILE A 193 -17.37 -0.61 10.11
CA ILE A 193 -17.13 -1.66 11.10
C ILE A 193 -16.04 -1.24 12.09
N LEU A 194 -14.88 -0.81 11.57
CA LEU A 194 -13.63 -0.71 12.36
C LEU A 194 -13.48 0.61 13.13
N THR A 195 -14.02 1.74 12.66
CA THR A 195 -13.82 3.03 13.35
C THR A 195 -14.45 3.10 14.75
N SER A 196 -15.41 2.21 15.04
CA SER A 196 -16.00 2.07 16.37
C SER A 196 -15.16 1.22 17.34
N LYS A 197 -14.12 0.54 16.84
CA LYS A 197 -13.33 -0.47 17.58
C LYS A 197 -12.05 0.09 18.19
N VAL A 198 -12.02 1.38 18.54
CA VAL A 198 -10.85 2.02 19.17
C VAL A 198 -10.87 1.72 20.67
N GLN A 199 -9.93 0.88 21.15
CA GLN A 199 -9.90 0.48 22.56
C GLN A 199 -8.50 0.53 23.18
N ASN A 200 -7.46 0.13 22.44
CA ASN A 200 -6.10 0.09 22.95
C ASN A 200 -5.41 1.45 22.86
N ARG A 201 -5.87 2.30 21.95
CA ARG A 201 -5.36 3.65 21.73
C ARG A 201 -5.82 4.62 22.82
N PRO A 202 -4.92 5.49 23.32
CA PRO A 202 -5.32 6.52 24.26
C PRO A 202 -6.33 7.48 23.63
N ASN A 203 -7.39 7.81 24.37
CA ASN A 203 -8.35 8.81 23.94
C ASN A 203 -7.66 10.19 23.96
N PRO A 204 -7.57 10.92 22.83
CA PRO A 204 -6.91 12.23 22.79
C PRO A 204 -7.58 13.27 23.70
N ALA A 205 -8.83 13.06 24.13
CA ALA A 205 -9.50 13.89 25.12
C ALA A 205 -9.02 13.64 26.57
N HIS A 206 -8.28 12.57 26.83
CA HIS A 206 -7.79 12.20 28.17
C HIS A 206 -6.39 12.79 28.43
N LYS A 207 -6.40 14.02 28.97
CA LYS A 207 -5.24 14.79 29.48
C LYS A 207 -4.16 15.12 28.45
N SER A 208 -3.60 16.33 28.61
CA SER A 208 -2.50 16.75 27.75
C SER A 208 -1.27 15.87 27.99
N PHE A 209 -0.52 15.58 26.93
CA PHE A 209 0.74 14.83 26.96
C PHE A 209 1.67 15.22 28.13
N PHE A 210 1.69 16.51 28.47
CA PHE A 210 2.50 17.04 29.58
C PHE A 210 2.08 16.43 30.94
N GLU A 211 0.79 16.21 31.17
CA GLU A 211 0.29 15.68 32.43
C GLU A 211 0.58 14.18 32.58
N GLN A 212 0.52 13.40 31.48
CA GLN A 212 0.85 11.97 31.53
C GLN A 212 2.37 11.73 31.65
N ALA A 213 3.19 12.50 30.91
CA ALA A 213 4.64 12.39 30.98
C ALA A 213 5.18 12.81 32.37
N VAL A 214 4.58 13.82 33.00
CA VAL A 214 4.89 14.21 34.39
C VAL A 214 4.51 13.08 35.36
N GLU A 215 3.32 12.48 35.24
CA GLU A 215 2.92 11.36 36.11
C GLU A 215 3.84 10.12 35.94
N MET A 216 4.31 9.82 34.72
CA MET A 216 5.23 8.69 34.49
C MET A 216 6.64 8.96 35.04
N ASN A 217 7.12 10.20 34.95
CA ASN A 217 8.42 10.60 35.50
C ASN A 217 8.40 10.62 37.05
N GLU A 218 7.27 11.02 37.65
CA GLU A 218 7.06 10.99 39.11
C GLU A 218 6.92 9.57 39.69
N ARG A 219 6.55 8.58 38.88
CA ARG A 219 6.44 7.17 39.31
C ARG A 219 7.69 6.34 39.08
N SER A 220 8.74 6.89 38.45
CA SER A 220 10.01 6.18 38.33
C SER A 220 10.71 6.15 39.69
N PRO A 221 11.01 4.96 40.25
CA PRO A 221 11.73 4.87 41.52
C PRO A 221 13.08 5.57 41.37
N GLN A 222 13.39 6.48 42.28
CA GLN A 222 14.74 7.01 42.42
C GLN A 222 15.64 5.85 42.84
N TYR A 223 16.31 5.23 41.87
CA TYR A 223 17.39 4.27 42.09
C TYR A 223 18.71 5.01 42.29
#